data_AF-A0A9W8GTC2-F1
#
_entry.id   AF-A0A9W8GTC2-F1
#
_cell.length_a   1.000
_cell.length_b   1.000
_cell.length_c   1.000
_cell.angle_alpha   90.00
_cell.angle_beta   90.00
_cell.angle_gamma   90.00
#
_symmetry.space_group_name_H-M   'P 1'
#
loop_
_entity.id
_entity.type
_entity.pdbx_description
1 polymer ?
#
loop_
_entity_poly.entity_id
_entity_poly.type
_entity_poly.pdbx_seq_one_letter_code
_entity_poly.pdbx_strand_id
1 'polypeptide(L)'
;MTYEQREQLREVFDAIDRSGRGFIPTSKLADIVKLLGLSKPSRETLEGWISGIDPANTGKIDYSRLEHFISLRYDEADQKQEIMNAFKLFKPDAKDAESARITLADLQRISTHLGEHIPDDELREMINIADIGETGGVDFADFTRVMRKTGLF
;
A
#
# COMPACT_ATOMS: atom_id res chain seq x y z
N MET A 1 10.19 -2.26 7.78
CA MET A 1 11.32 -1.31 7.52
C MET A 1 12.71 -1.99 7.64
N THR A 2 13.58 -1.83 6.64
CA THR A 2 14.94 -2.40 6.59
C THR A 2 16.00 -1.48 7.23
N TYR A 3 17.23 -1.98 7.40
CA TYR A 3 18.36 -1.18 7.89
C TYR A 3 18.66 0.01 6.96
N GLU A 4 18.71 -0.22 5.65
CA GLU A 4 18.96 0.82 4.65
C GLU A 4 17.87 1.91 4.66
N GLN A 5 16.60 1.52 4.76
CA GLN A 5 15.48 2.47 4.86
C GLN A 5 15.58 3.31 6.14
N ARG A 6 16.06 2.72 7.24
CA ARG A 6 16.26 3.43 8.51
C ARG A 6 17.40 4.44 8.43
N GLU A 7 18.52 4.07 7.82
CA GLU A 7 19.65 4.98 7.58
C GLU A 7 19.24 6.14 6.65
N GLN A 8 18.52 5.85 5.55
CA GLN A 8 17.98 6.89 4.67
C GLN A 8 17.03 7.85 5.40
N LEU A 9 16.14 7.32 6.25
CA LEU A 9 15.27 8.14 7.08
C LEU A 9 16.07 9.06 8.00
N ARG A 10 17.16 8.53 8.58
CA ARG A 10 18.03 9.29 9.46
C ARG A 10 18.73 10.41 8.72
N GLU A 11 19.31 10.14 7.56
CA GLU A 11 19.94 11.16 6.72
C GLU A 11 18.96 12.26 6.31
N VAL A 12 17.74 11.89 5.91
CA VAL A 12 16.70 12.86 5.54
C VAL A 12 16.27 13.72 6.73
N PHE A 13 16.15 13.12 7.92
CA PHE A 13 15.83 13.86 9.15
C PHE A 13 16.93 14.87 9.49
N ASP A 14 18.19 14.43 9.50
CA ASP A 14 19.34 15.26 9.85
C ASP A 14 19.58 16.37 8.80
N ALA A 15 19.29 16.12 7.53
CA ALA A 15 19.34 17.13 6.47
C ALA A 15 18.31 18.27 6.66
N ILE A 16 17.18 17.98 7.30
CA ILE A 16 16.11 18.94 7.59
C ILE A 16 16.33 19.61 8.95
N ASP A 17 16.72 18.86 9.98
CA ASP A 17 17.04 19.39 11.31
C ASP A 17 18.52 19.78 11.45
N ARG A 18 18.99 20.66 10.54
CA ARG A 18 20.38 21.13 10.50
C ARG A 18 20.89 21.76 11.79
N SER A 19 19.98 22.25 12.63
CA SER A 19 20.29 22.88 13.91
C SER A 19 20.33 21.90 15.08
N GLY A 20 20.10 20.61 14.85
CA GLY A 20 20.17 19.57 15.89
C GLY A 20 19.17 19.77 17.03
N ARG A 21 17.97 20.27 16.72
CA ARG A 21 16.92 20.51 17.72
C ARG A 21 16.27 19.22 18.20
N GLY A 22 16.47 18.12 17.49
CA GLY A 22 15.84 16.82 17.74
C GLY A 22 14.40 16.73 17.23
N PHE A 23 13.93 17.73 16.48
CA PHE A 23 12.58 17.75 15.92
C PHE A 23 12.52 18.54 14.61
N ILE A 24 11.55 18.18 13.78
CA ILE A 24 11.22 18.86 12.54
C ILE A 24 9.80 19.46 12.60
N PRO A 25 9.51 20.52 11.84
CA PRO A 25 8.14 21.02 11.71
C PRO A 25 7.22 20.00 11.03
N THR A 26 5.96 19.89 11.47
CA THR A 26 4.94 19.02 10.83
C THR A 26 4.74 19.36 9.34
N SER A 27 4.94 20.63 8.96
CA SER A 27 4.88 21.08 7.56
C SER A 27 5.93 20.44 6.64
N LYS A 28 6.98 19.81 7.21
CA LYS A 28 8.03 19.11 6.46
C LYS A 28 7.75 17.64 6.22
N LEU A 29 6.66 17.09 6.77
CA LEU A 29 6.31 15.68 6.60
C LEU A 29 6.14 15.29 5.12
N ALA A 30 5.49 16.13 4.32
CA ALA A 30 5.31 15.86 2.88
C ALA A 30 6.64 15.85 2.09
N ASP A 31 7.57 16.73 2.47
CA ASP A 31 8.91 16.79 1.86
C ASP A 31 9.70 15.50 2.17
N ILE A 32 9.60 15.01 3.41
CA ILE A 32 10.25 13.76 3.85
C ILE A 32 9.70 12.55 3.13
N VAL A 33 8.38 12.40 3.10
CA VAL A 33 7.72 11.28 2.41
C VAL A 33 8.17 11.24 0.95
N LYS A 34 8.24 12.41 0.30
CA LYS A 34 8.73 12.52 -1.07
C LYS A 34 10.22 12.15 -1.22
N LEU A 35 11.08 12.59 -0.29
CA LEU A 35 12.51 12.28 -0.33
C LEU A 35 12.80 10.78 -0.13
N LEU A 36 11.95 10.10 0.63
CA LEU A 36 12.01 8.65 0.85
C LEU A 36 11.43 7.83 -0.32
N GLY A 37 11.01 8.49 -1.40
CA GLY A 37 10.41 7.82 -2.56
C GLY A 37 9.00 7.27 -2.30
N LEU A 38 8.39 7.60 -1.17
CA LEU A 38 7.01 7.22 -0.87
C LEU A 38 6.03 8.12 -1.63
N SER A 39 4.89 7.55 -2.00
CA SER A 39 3.84 8.26 -2.72
C SER A 39 3.37 9.49 -1.96
N LYS A 40 3.37 10.65 -2.63
CA LYS A 40 2.91 11.90 -2.03
C LYS A 40 1.41 11.79 -1.68
N PRO A 41 1.02 12.02 -0.41
CA PRO A 41 -0.39 11.98 -0.03
C PRO A 41 -1.18 13.12 -0.66
N SER A 42 -2.50 12.92 -0.76
CA SER A 42 -3.43 14.03 -0.97
C SER A 42 -3.39 14.97 0.24
N ARG A 43 -3.93 16.19 0.09
CA ARG A 43 -3.96 17.17 1.19
C ARG A 43 -4.72 16.62 2.41
N GLU A 44 -5.88 16.04 2.18
CA GLU A 44 -6.72 15.44 3.23
C GLU A 44 -5.99 14.30 3.95
N THR A 45 -5.33 13.42 3.18
CA THR A 45 -4.54 12.33 3.73
C THR A 45 -3.36 12.84 4.56
N LEU A 46 -2.67 13.88 4.10
CA LEU A 46 -1.56 14.49 4.84
C LEU A 46 -2.03 15.12 6.16
N GLU A 47 -3.17 15.81 6.17
CA GLU A 47 -3.76 16.38 7.38
C GLU A 47 -4.09 15.27 8.40
N GLY A 48 -4.64 14.15 7.94
CA GLY A 48 -4.86 12.96 8.78
C GLY A 48 -3.56 12.38 9.35
N TRP A 49 -2.48 12.34 8.55
CA TRP A 49 -1.17 11.86 9.00
C TRP A 49 -0.56 12.77 10.05
N ILE A 50 -0.63 14.09 9.84
CA ILE A 50 -0.15 15.09 10.80
C ILE A 50 -0.93 14.96 12.12
N SER A 51 -2.25 14.79 12.06
CA SER A 51 -3.08 14.57 13.25
C SER A 51 -2.70 13.29 14.01
N GLY A 52 -2.38 12.22 13.29
CA GLY A 52 -1.95 10.95 13.89
C GLY A 52 -0.56 11.01 14.55
N ILE A 53 0.39 11.73 13.94
CA ILE A 53 1.76 11.82 14.44
C ILE A 53 1.96 12.91 15.52
N ASP A 54 1.17 13.98 15.46
CA ASP A 54 1.19 15.10 16.40
C ASP A 54 -0.22 15.40 16.95
N PRO A 55 -0.81 14.47 17.71
CA PRO A 55 -2.18 14.63 18.25
C PRO A 55 -2.29 15.79 19.25
N ALA A 56 -1.16 16.20 19.85
CA ALA A 56 -1.08 17.35 20.73
C ALA A 56 -0.94 18.68 19.98
N ASN A 57 -0.90 18.66 18.64
CA ASN A 57 -0.76 19.82 17.76
C ASN A 57 0.39 20.75 18.19
N THR A 58 1.53 20.15 18.55
CA THR A 58 2.74 20.86 18.96
C THR A 58 3.44 21.55 17.78
N GLY A 59 3.09 21.16 16.55
CA GLY A 59 3.74 21.56 15.31
C GLY A 59 5.11 20.90 15.12
N LYS A 60 5.46 19.92 15.94
CA LYS A 60 6.79 19.30 16.00
C LYS A 60 6.69 17.79 15.92
N ILE A 61 7.56 17.20 15.11
CA ILE A 61 7.72 15.76 14.98
C ILE A 61 9.15 15.41 15.39
N ASP A 62 9.31 14.63 16.46
CA ASP A 62 10.60 14.06 16.83
C ASP A 62 10.94 12.84 15.96
N TYR A 63 12.22 12.45 15.99
CA TYR A 63 12.70 11.32 15.18
C TYR A 63 11.96 10.01 15.51
N SER A 64 11.65 9.73 16.77
CA SER A 64 10.98 8.48 17.17
C SER A 64 9.58 8.38 16.57
N ARG A 65 8.82 9.48 16.59
CA ARG A 65 7.47 9.53 15.99
C ARG A 65 7.53 9.40 14.48
N LEU A 66 8.49 10.07 13.85
CA LEU A 66 8.69 9.97 12.40
C LEU A 66 9.07 8.55 11.99
N GLU A 67 10.01 7.92 12.72
CA GLU A 67 10.45 6.55 12.47
C GLU A 67 9.30 5.56 12.57
N HIS A 68 8.51 5.64 13.65
CA HIS A 68 7.33 4.78 13.78
C HIS A 68 6.33 4.98 12.64
N PHE A 69 6.05 6.24 12.30
CA PHE A 69 5.13 6.58 11.22
C PHE A 69 5.61 6.05 9.86
N ILE A 70 6.88 6.27 9.51
CA ILE A 70 7.45 5.85 8.24
C ILE A 70 7.58 4.32 8.17
N SER A 71 7.89 3.64 9.28
CA SER A 71 7.93 2.18 9.31
C SER A 71 6.59 1.57 8.91
N LEU A 72 5.48 2.07 9.46
CA LEU A 72 4.14 1.61 9.09
C LEU A 72 3.84 1.83 7.60
N ARG A 73 4.37 2.91 7.01
CA ARG A 73 4.19 3.19 5.58
C ARG A 73 5.00 2.28 4.68
N TYR A 74 6.21 1.92 5.08
CA TYR A 74 6.96 0.90 4.34
C TYR A 74 6.22 -0.43 4.38
N ASP A 75 5.72 -0.84 5.54
CA ASP A 75 4.99 -2.09 5.67
C ASP A 75 3.68 -2.06 4.82
N GLU A 76 2.93 -0.96 4.83
CA GLU A 76 1.75 -0.77 3.96
C GLU A 76 2.11 -0.78 2.46
N ALA A 77 3.23 -0.14 2.08
CA ALA A 77 3.69 -0.07 0.70
C ALA A 77 4.16 -1.43 0.19
N ASP A 78 4.91 -2.16 1.02
CA ASP A 78 5.38 -3.51 0.73
C ASP A 78 4.18 -4.46 0.54
N GLN A 79 3.21 -4.45 1.47
CA GLN A 79 1.96 -5.20 1.34
C GLN A 79 1.19 -4.83 0.06
N LYS A 80 1.05 -3.53 -0.24
CA LYS A 80 0.38 -3.09 -1.48
C LYS A 80 1.12 -3.60 -2.71
N GLN A 81 2.45 -3.61 -2.70
CA GLN A 81 3.26 -4.08 -3.82
C GLN A 81 3.14 -5.60 -4.00
N GLU A 82 3.10 -6.38 -2.91
CA GLU A 82 2.86 -7.83 -2.96
C GLU A 82 1.47 -8.14 -3.53
N ILE A 83 0.43 -7.46 -3.05
CA ILE A 83 -0.94 -7.60 -3.57
C ILE A 83 -0.99 -7.21 -5.06
N MET A 84 -0.31 -6.13 -5.46
CA MET A 84 -0.22 -5.72 -6.86
C MET A 84 0.51 -6.74 -7.73
N ASN A 85 1.59 -7.33 -7.24
CA ASN A 85 2.33 -8.37 -7.95
C ASN A 85 1.46 -9.62 -8.11
N ALA A 86 0.74 -10.03 -7.06
CA ALA A 86 -0.23 -11.12 -7.14
C ALA A 86 -1.34 -10.83 -8.16
N PHE A 87 -1.91 -9.62 -8.14
CA PHE A 87 -2.92 -9.21 -9.12
C PHE A 87 -2.42 -9.30 -10.58
N LYS A 88 -1.17 -8.91 -10.83
CA LYS A 88 -0.53 -9.04 -12.15
C LYS A 88 -0.31 -10.49 -12.58
N LEU A 89 -0.16 -11.44 -11.65
CA LEU A 89 -0.13 -12.87 -12.01
C LEU A 89 -1.48 -13.31 -12.58
N PHE A 90 -2.58 -12.87 -11.97
CA PHE A 90 -3.92 -13.14 -12.48
C PHE A 90 -4.18 -12.44 -13.81
N LYS A 91 -3.71 -11.19 -13.98
CA LYS A 91 -3.93 -10.42 -15.20
C LYS A 91 -2.65 -9.82 -15.82
N PRO A 92 -1.81 -10.65 -16.48
CA PRO A 92 -0.54 -10.20 -17.04
C PRO A 92 -0.70 -9.28 -18.26
N ASP A 93 -1.80 -9.41 -19.00
CA ASP A 93 -2.08 -8.63 -20.22
C ASP A 93 -2.70 -7.24 -19.92
N ALA A 94 -2.84 -6.88 -18.65
CA ALA A 94 -3.35 -5.59 -18.22
C ALA A 94 -2.41 -4.45 -18.63
N LYS A 95 -2.83 -3.64 -19.61
CA LYS A 95 -2.12 -2.40 -19.98
C LYS A 95 -2.14 -1.36 -18.86
N ASP A 96 -3.20 -1.37 -18.07
CA ASP A 96 -3.38 -0.54 -16.90
C ASP A 96 -3.95 -1.42 -15.78
N ALA A 97 -3.21 -1.53 -14.68
CA ALA A 97 -3.56 -2.37 -13.55
C ALA A 97 -4.73 -1.79 -12.74
N GLU A 98 -4.96 -0.47 -12.80
CA GLU A 98 -6.04 0.18 -12.04
C GLU A 98 -7.41 0.02 -12.71
N SER A 99 -7.46 -0.10 -14.04
CA SER A 99 -8.69 -0.39 -14.80
C SER A 99 -8.86 -1.89 -15.13
N ALA A 100 -7.88 -2.70 -14.76
CA ALA A 100 -7.92 -4.14 -14.96
C ALA A 100 -8.89 -4.82 -13.98
N ARG A 101 -9.62 -5.79 -14.52
CA ARG A 101 -10.49 -6.70 -13.76
C ARG A 101 -10.09 -8.15 -14.00
N ILE A 102 -10.00 -8.95 -12.94
CA ILE A 102 -9.83 -10.39 -13.03
C ILE A 102 -11.16 -11.00 -13.47
N THR A 103 -11.13 -11.72 -14.58
CA THR A 103 -12.29 -12.40 -15.14
C THR A 103 -12.28 -13.89 -14.83
N LEU A 104 -13.39 -14.58 -15.12
CA LEU A 104 -13.46 -16.04 -14.97
C LEU A 104 -12.36 -16.75 -15.77
N ALA A 105 -12.10 -16.29 -16.99
CA ALA A 105 -11.04 -16.85 -17.84
C ALA A 105 -9.65 -16.68 -17.23
N ASP A 106 -9.39 -15.56 -16.54
CA ASP A 106 -8.12 -15.30 -15.86
C ASP A 106 -7.93 -16.26 -14.67
N LEU A 107 -8.97 -16.51 -13.88
CA LEU A 107 -8.93 -17.48 -12.79
C LEU A 107 -8.75 -18.91 -13.29
N GLN A 108 -9.45 -19.32 -14.36
CA GLN A 108 -9.30 -20.64 -14.98
C GLN A 108 -7.87 -20.88 -15.46
N ARG A 109 -7.27 -19.87 -16.12
CA ARG A 109 -5.88 -19.91 -16.58
C ARG A 109 -4.92 -20.14 -15.43
N ILE A 110 -5.10 -19.42 -14.31
CA ILE A 110 -4.22 -19.54 -13.14
C ILE A 110 -4.43 -20.85 -12.40
N SER A 111 -5.68 -21.28 -12.17
CA SER A 111 -6.00 -22.59 -11.59
C SER A 111 -5.29 -23.72 -12.35
N THR A 112 -5.39 -23.69 -13.68
CA THR A 112 -4.72 -24.67 -14.56
C THR A 112 -3.20 -24.59 -14.44
N HIS A 113 -2.63 -23.38 -14.37
CA HIS A 113 -1.18 -23.18 -14.23
C HIS A 113 -0.64 -23.67 -12.88
N LEU A 114 -1.42 -23.56 -11.81
CA LEU A 114 -1.09 -24.06 -10.48
C LEU A 114 -1.32 -25.58 -10.33
N GLY A 115 -1.92 -26.23 -11.35
CA GLY A 115 -2.29 -27.64 -11.29
C GLY A 115 -3.50 -27.92 -10.38
N GLU A 116 -4.22 -26.88 -9.99
CA GLU A 116 -5.47 -26.99 -9.23
C GLU A 116 -6.64 -27.11 -10.20
N HIS A 117 -7.48 -28.11 -10.00
CA HIS A 117 -8.68 -28.31 -10.81
C HIS A 117 -9.89 -27.77 -10.06
N ILE A 118 -10.14 -26.47 -10.20
CA ILE A 118 -11.31 -25.80 -9.62
C ILE A 118 -12.42 -25.75 -10.66
N PRO A 119 -13.64 -26.28 -10.37
CA PRO A 119 -14.77 -26.23 -11.29
C PRO A 119 -15.16 -24.80 -11.65
N ASP A 120 -15.64 -24.58 -12.87
CA ASP A 120 -16.11 -23.27 -13.35
C ASP A 120 -17.14 -22.61 -12.43
N ASP A 121 -18.03 -23.40 -11.82
CA ASP A 121 -19.07 -22.90 -10.94
C ASP A 121 -18.50 -22.33 -9.63
N GLU A 122 -17.44 -22.95 -9.09
CA GLU A 122 -16.74 -22.46 -7.89
C GLU A 122 -15.93 -21.21 -8.22
N LEU A 123 -15.29 -21.14 -9.39
CA LEU A 123 -14.59 -19.94 -9.85
C LEU A 123 -15.56 -18.76 -10.09
N ARG A 124 -16.78 -19.03 -10.57
CA ARG A 124 -17.85 -18.02 -10.68
C ARG A 124 -18.29 -17.53 -9.30
N GLU A 125 -18.42 -18.44 -8.34
CA GLU A 125 -18.76 -18.09 -6.96
C GLU A 125 -17.67 -17.21 -6.32
N MET A 126 -16.40 -17.53 -6.54
CA MET A 126 -15.26 -16.70 -6.09
C MET A 126 -15.34 -15.27 -6.64
N ILE A 127 -15.69 -15.10 -7.91
CA ILE A 127 -15.88 -13.77 -8.51
C ILE A 127 -17.07 -13.06 -7.88
N ASN A 128 -18.22 -13.74 -7.74
CA ASN A 128 -19.41 -13.13 -7.16
C ASN A 128 -19.22 -12.70 -5.70
N ILE A 129 -18.44 -13.46 -4.91
CA ILE A 129 -18.13 -13.09 -3.52
C ILE A 129 -17.18 -11.88 -3.47
N ALA A 130 -16.28 -11.77 -4.45
CA ALA A 130 -15.26 -10.75 -4.49
C ALA A 130 -15.74 -9.42 -5.12
N ASP A 131 -16.54 -9.47 -6.19
CA ASP A 131 -17.03 -8.32 -6.97
C ASP A 131 -18.18 -7.59 -6.27
N ILE A 132 -17.86 -6.78 -5.26
CA ILE A 132 -18.86 -5.98 -4.53
C ILE A 132 -19.40 -4.84 -5.39
N GLY A 133 -18.60 -4.35 -6.36
CA GLY A 133 -19.02 -3.28 -7.26
C GLY A 133 -19.98 -3.75 -8.37
N GLU A 134 -20.29 -5.04 -8.45
CA GLU A 134 -21.03 -5.69 -9.55
C GLU A 134 -20.51 -5.26 -10.92
N THR A 135 -19.19 -5.12 -11.04
CA THR A 135 -18.55 -4.62 -12.25
C THR A 135 -18.32 -5.69 -13.31
N GLY A 136 -18.73 -6.93 -13.02
CA GLY A 136 -18.60 -8.11 -13.88
C GLY A 136 -17.22 -8.75 -13.78
N GLY A 137 -16.49 -8.49 -12.70
CA GLY A 137 -15.13 -8.99 -12.48
C GLY A 137 -14.47 -8.30 -11.29
N VAL A 138 -13.38 -8.90 -10.79
CA VAL A 138 -12.73 -8.43 -9.56
C VAL A 138 -11.70 -7.36 -9.91
N ASP A 139 -11.95 -6.11 -9.52
CA ASP A 139 -10.98 -5.02 -9.69
C ASP A 139 -9.89 -5.05 -8.60
N PHE A 140 -8.92 -4.13 -8.68
CA PHE A 140 -7.82 -4.07 -7.71
C PHE A 140 -8.30 -3.80 -6.27
N ALA A 141 -9.35 -3.00 -6.08
CA ALA A 141 -9.87 -2.68 -4.76
C ALA A 141 -10.58 -3.89 -4.15
N ASP A 142 -11.36 -4.61 -4.96
CA ASP A 142 -12.03 -5.86 -4.57
C ASP A 142 -11.01 -6.94 -4.22
N PHE A 143 -9.99 -7.10 -5.07
CA PHE A 143 -8.90 -8.07 -4.84
C PHE A 143 -8.12 -7.77 -3.56
N THR A 144 -7.75 -6.50 -3.35
CA THR A 144 -7.06 -6.05 -2.12
C THR A 144 -7.87 -6.36 -0.87
N ARG A 145 -9.20 -6.15 -0.94
CA ARG A 145 -10.10 -6.45 0.18
C ARG A 145 -10.15 -7.95 0.47
N VAL A 146 -10.25 -8.79 -0.55
CA VAL A 146 -10.23 -10.25 -0.40
C VAL A 146 -8.92 -10.70 0.24
N MET A 147 -7.78 -10.25 -0.28
CA MET A 147 -6.45 -10.64 0.25
C MET A 147 -6.25 -10.23 1.72
N ARG A 148 -6.73 -9.05 2.11
CA ARG A 148 -6.69 -8.59 3.51
C ARG A 148 -7.63 -9.39 4.42
N LYS A 149 -8.80 -9.80 3.91
CA LYS A 149 -9.80 -10.54 4.69
C LYS A 149 -9.40 -12.00 4.91
N THR A 150 -8.69 -12.61 3.97
CA THR A 150 -8.21 -13.99 4.08
C THR A 150 -6.96 -14.13 4.94
N GLY A 151 -6.39 -13.01 5.44
CA GLY A 151 -5.20 -13.03 6.28
C GLY A 151 -3.95 -13.53 5.54
N LEU A 152 -3.98 -13.51 4.21
CA LEU A 152 -2.81 -13.83 3.39
C LEU A 152 -1.73 -12.75 3.50
N PHE A 153 -2.08 -11.56 4.00
CA PHE A 153 -1.18 -10.43 4.28
C PHE A 153 -1.74 -9.54 5.40
#